data_AF-G5S8N3-F1
#
_entry.id   AF-G5S8N3-F1
#
_cell.length_a   1.000
_cell.length_b   1.000
_cell.length_c   1.000
_cell.angle_alpha   90.00
_cell.angle_beta   90.00
_cell.angle_gamma   90.00
#
_symmetry.space_group_name_H-M   'P 1'
#
loop_
_entity.id
_entity.type
_entity.pdbx_description
1 polymer ?
#
loop_
_entity_poly.entity_id
_entity_poly.type
_entity_poly.pdbx_seq_one_letter_code
_entity_poly.pdbx_strand_id
1 'polypeptide(L)'
;MSYSGKCSEGISPEIIYDFLRQALLKSTLEAPFRGPLTLYGDNGLRYTNLYTGDIDFFSGHEQIWQDEVLAYQLYYSGGWID
;
A
#
# COMPACT_ATOMS: atom_id res chain seq x y z
N MET A 1 -4.66 12.98 6.98
CA MET A 1 -4.78 11.72 6.20
C MET A 1 -5.60 10.73 6.99
N SER A 2 -6.46 9.97 6.32
CA SER A 2 -7.27 8.89 6.88
C SER A 2 -6.76 7.54 6.39
N TYR A 3 -6.81 6.53 7.26
CA TYR A 3 -6.35 5.17 6.98
C TYR A 3 -7.36 4.17 7.51
N SER A 4 -7.73 3.20 6.69
CA SER A 4 -8.66 2.13 7.05
C SER A 4 -8.23 0.84 6.36
N GLY A 5 -7.61 -0.06 7.11
CA GLY A 5 -7.01 -1.27 6.57
C GLY A 5 -7.18 -2.47 7.48
N LYS A 6 -6.90 -3.65 6.93
CA LYS A 6 -6.94 -4.92 7.66
C LYS A 6 -5.92 -5.91 7.11
N CYS A 7 -5.43 -6.77 7.98
CA CYS A 7 -4.63 -7.94 7.61
C CYS A 7 -5.54 -9.18 7.57
N SER A 8 -5.19 -10.15 6.74
CA SER A 8 -5.84 -11.46 6.74
C SER A 8 -5.43 -12.27 7.97
N GLU A 9 -6.33 -13.10 8.48
CA GLU A 9 -6.03 -14.02 9.56
C GLU A 9 -5.08 -15.13 9.07
N GLY A 10 -4.11 -15.51 9.90
CA GLY A 10 -3.16 -16.59 9.57
C GLY A 10 -1.90 -16.17 8.81
N ILE A 11 -1.75 -14.89 8.43
CA ILE A 11 -0.50 -14.36 7.87
C ILE A 11 0.24 -13.55 8.92
N SER A 12 1.54 -13.79 9.08
CA SER A 12 2.38 -13.06 10.04
C SER A 12 2.41 -11.57 9.71
N PRO A 13 1.96 -10.69 10.64
CA PRO A 13 1.99 -9.25 10.45
C PRO A 13 3.40 -8.70 10.18
N GLU A 14 4.43 -9.38 10.69
CA GLU A 14 5.84 -9.02 10.49
C GLU A 14 6.24 -9.08 9.00
N ILE A 15 5.84 -10.13 8.29
CA ILE A 15 6.11 -10.29 6.84
C ILE A 15 5.44 -9.16 6.05
N ILE A 16 4.18 -8.86 6.39
CA ILE A 16 3.42 -7.78 5.76
C ILE A 16 4.12 -6.45 6.02
N TYR A 17 4.53 -6.18 7.27
CA TYR A 17 5.16 -4.93 7.66
C TYR A 17 6.51 -4.72 6.96
N ASP A 18 7.36 -5.74 6.93
CA ASP A 18 8.67 -5.65 6.29
C ASP A 18 8.55 -5.40 4.79
N PHE A 19 7.62 -6.08 4.12
CA PHE A 19 7.39 -5.88 2.69
C PHE A 19 6.71 -4.53 2.40
N LEU A 20 5.75 -4.12 3.23
CA LEU A 20 5.13 -2.80 3.14
C LEU A 20 6.18 -1.69 3.26
N ARG A 21 7.10 -1.80 4.21
CA ARG A 21 8.18 -0.84 4.39
C ARG A 21 9.04 -0.72 3.12
N GLN A 22 9.36 -1.85 2.48
CA GLN A 22 10.10 -1.84 1.21
C GLN A 22 9.32 -1.12 0.09
N ALA A 23 8.01 -1.32 0.02
CA ALA A 23 7.15 -0.62 -0.95
C ALA A 23 7.11 0.89 -0.69
N LEU A 24 6.95 1.31 0.57
CA LEU A 24 6.91 2.73 0.94
C LEU A 24 8.23 3.46 0.65
N LEU A 25 9.37 2.77 0.74
CA LEU A 25 10.68 3.33 0.38
C LEU A 25 10.86 3.53 -1.14
N LYS A 26 9.97 2.98 -1.96
CA LYS A 26 9.98 3.08 -3.42
C LYS A 26 8.89 4.03 -3.94
N SER A 27 8.45 4.99 -3.13
CA SER A 27 7.52 6.03 -3.57
C SER A 27 8.06 6.81 -4.77
N THR A 28 7.16 7.35 -5.60
CA THR A 28 7.53 8.13 -6.79
C THR A 28 7.40 9.62 -6.49
N LEU A 29 8.09 10.45 -7.28
CA LEU A 29 7.95 11.91 -7.19
C LEU A 29 6.55 12.39 -7.58
N GLU A 30 5.87 11.65 -8.48
CA GLU A 30 4.53 11.97 -8.96
C GLU A 30 3.44 11.67 -7.91
N ALA A 31 3.66 10.65 -7.07
CA ALA A 31 2.73 10.21 -6.05
C ALA A 31 3.47 9.92 -4.72
N PRO A 32 3.97 10.97 -4.02
CA PRO A 32 4.86 10.82 -2.87
C PRO A 32 4.14 10.40 -1.57
N PHE A 33 2.85 10.07 -1.63
CA PHE A 33 2.05 9.73 -0.45
C PHE A 33 2.11 8.25 -0.06
N ARG A 34 2.43 7.34 -0.98
CA ARG A 34 2.55 5.88 -0.76
C ARG A 34 3.58 5.25 -1.70
N GLY A 35 3.64 3.91 -1.72
CA GLY A 35 4.55 3.14 -2.56
C GLY A 35 4.18 3.16 -4.06
N PRO A 36 4.98 2.49 -4.90
CA PRO A 36 4.83 2.48 -6.37
C PRO A 36 3.55 1.75 -6.80
N LEU A 37 3.13 1.86 -8.06
CA LEU A 37 1.93 1.15 -8.53
C LEU A 37 2.01 -0.37 -8.30
N THR A 38 3.20 -0.95 -8.47
CA THR A 38 3.45 -2.38 -8.24
C THR A 38 4.85 -2.62 -7.68
N LEU A 39 4.99 -3.65 -6.84
CA LEU A 39 6.27 -4.20 -6.41
C LEU A 39 6.12 -5.71 -6.21
N TYR A 40 7.11 -6.46 -6.67
CA TYR A 40 7.21 -7.91 -6.47
C TYR A 40 8.32 -8.21 -5.46
N GLY A 41 8.04 -9.10 -4.53
CA GLY A 41 8.99 -9.60 -3.54
C GLY A 41 9.14 -11.12 -3.64
N ASP A 42 9.91 -11.66 -2.71
CA ASP A 42 10.10 -13.11 -2.58
C ASP A 42 8.83 -13.79 -2.03
N ASN A 43 8.81 -15.13 -2.07
CA ASN A 43 7.74 -15.95 -1.47
C ASN A 43 6.31 -15.58 -1.93
N GLY A 44 6.15 -15.20 -3.20
CA GLY A 44 4.85 -14.88 -3.78
C GLY A 44 4.28 -13.52 -3.32
N LEU A 45 5.09 -12.68 -2.68
CA LEU A 45 4.64 -11.36 -2.22
C LEU A 45 4.49 -10.39 -3.39
N ARG A 46 3.31 -9.77 -3.47
CA ARG A 46 3.01 -8.76 -4.48
C ARG A 46 2.26 -7.59 -3.86
N TYR A 47 2.85 -6.41 -3.98
CA TYR A 47 2.26 -5.14 -3.58
C TYR A 47 1.62 -4.47 -4.79
N THR A 48 0.42 -3.92 -4.61
CA THR A 48 -0.24 -3.08 -5.60
C THR A 48 -0.84 -1.85 -4.94
N ASN A 49 -0.66 -0.71 -5.58
CA ASN A 49 -1.23 0.56 -5.14
C ASN A 49 -1.98 1.20 -6.30
N LEU A 50 -3.28 1.41 -6.12
CA LEU A 50 -4.11 2.14 -7.06
C LEU A 50 -4.58 3.42 -6.38
N TYR A 51 -4.41 4.56 -7.04
CA TYR A 51 -4.78 5.86 -6.50
C TYR A 51 -5.35 6.78 -7.56
N THR A 52 -6.05 7.80 -7.09
CA THR A 52 -6.63 8.87 -7.89
C THR A 52 -6.34 10.21 -7.23
N GLY A 53 -6.15 11.23 -8.06
CA GLY A 53 -5.84 12.59 -7.61
C GLY A 53 -4.33 12.85 -7.50
N ASP A 54 -3.99 13.94 -6.83
CA ASP A 54 -2.64 14.46 -6.64
C ASP A 54 -2.40 14.81 -5.16
N ILE A 55 -1.29 15.47 -4.85
CA ILE A 55 -0.94 15.82 -3.46
C ILE A 55 -1.97 16.77 -2.80
N ASP A 56 -2.76 17.51 -3.58
CA ASP A 56 -3.79 18.43 -3.08
C ASP A 56 -5.05 17.69 -2.66
N PHE A 57 -5.43 16.63 -3.38
CA PHE A 57 -6.54 15.77 -3.01
C PHE A 57 -6.39 14.37 -3.61
N PHE A 58 -6.11 13.38 -2.76
CA PHE A 58 -5.91 12.00 -3.18
C PHE A 58 -6.69 10.98 -2.35
N SER A 59 -6.97 9.86 -2.99
CA SER A 59 -7.37 8.62 -2.33
C SER A 59 -6.74 7.44 -3.05
N GLY A 60 -6.56 6.34 -2.32
CA GLY A 60 -6.04 5.13 -2.91
C GLY A 60 -6.34 3.87 -2.10
N HIS A 61 -6.07 2.75 -2.75
CA HIS A 61 -6.24 1.41 -2.26
C HIS A 61 -4.92 0.65 -2.47
N GLU A 62 -4.30 0.33 -1.35
CA GLU A 62 -3.07 -0.44 -1.29
C GLU A 62 -3.39 -1.88 -0.88
N GLN A 63 -2.73 -2.83 -1.52
CA GLN A 63 -2.90 -4.26 -1.26
C GLN A 63 -1.54 -4.96 -1.26
N ILE A 64 -1.40 -5.95 -0.37
CA ILE A 64 -0.32 -6.94 -0.43
C ILE A 64 -0.96 -8.31 -0.54
N TRP A 65 -0.50 -9.06 -1.52
CA TRP A 65 -0.87 -10.43 -1.81
C TRP A 65 0.28 -11.34 -1.43
N GLN A 66 -0.03 -12.52 -0.90
CA GLN A 66 0.89 -13.64 -0.81
C GLN A 66 0.30 -14.76 -1.66
N ASP A 67 0.92 -15.03 -2.80
CA ASP A 67 0.37 -15.86 -3.87
C ASP A 67 -1.03 -15.35 -4.29
N GLU A 68 -2.08 -16.15 -4.08
CA GLU A 68 -3.47 -15.78 -4.39
C GLU A 68 -4.24 -15.20 -3.20
N VAL A 69 -3.62 -15.15 -2.01
CA VAL A 69 -4.28 -14.68 -0.78
C VAL A 69 -4.03 -13.18 -0.60
N LEU A 70 -5.10 -12.41 -0.47
CA LEU A 70 -5.01 -11.00 -0.08
C LEU A 70 -4.60 -10.90 1.39
N ALA A 71 -3.31 -10.69 1.63
CA ALA A 71 -2.71 -10.68 2.96
C ALA A 71 -2.97 -9.37 3.72
N TYR A 72 -3.05 -8.27 3.00
CA TYR A 72 -3.26 -6.94 3.57
C TYR A 72 -3.96 -6.03 2.56
N GLN A 73 -4.81 -5.17 3.08
CA GLN A 73 -5.37 -4.06 2.31
C GLN A 73 -5.48 -2.80 3.17
N LEU A 74 -5.37 -1.65 2.51
CA LEU A 74 -5.54 -0.34 3.12
C LEU A 74 -6.18 0.62 2.14
N TYR A 75 -7.27 1.24 2.59
CA TYR A 75 -7.80 2.45 1.98
C TYR A 75 -7.19 3.66 2.67
N TYR A 76 -6.74 4.62 1.88
CA TYR A 76 -6.18 5.86 2.38
C TYR A 76 -6.73 7.06 1.62
N SER A 77 -6.82 8.20 2.31
CA SER A 77 -7.15 9.48 1.70
C SER A 77 -6.43 10.63 2.39
N GLY A 78 -6.18 11.69 1.63
CA GLY A 78 -5.42 12.83 2.09
C GLY A 78 -5.50 13.99 1.10
N GLY A 79 -4.89 15.09 1.50
CA GLY A 79 -4.93 16.33 0.74
C GLY A 79 -4.57 17.50 1.65
N TRP A 80 -4.33 18.65 1.03
CA TRP A 80 -4.18 19.90 1.75
C TRP A 80 -5.54 20.36 2.27
N ILE A 81 -5.52 20.98 3.45
CA ILE A 81 -6.69 21.65 4.03
C ILE A 81 -6.40 23.14 3.86
N ASP A 82 -7.24 23.82 3.09
CA ASP A 82 -7.28 25.28 3.00
C ASP A 82 -8.08 25.86 4.17
#